data_AF-A0A8T0CEP6-F1
#
_entry.id   AF-A0A8T0CEP6-F1
#
_cell.length_a   1.000
_cell.length_b   1.000
_cell.length_c   1.000
_cell.angle_alpha   90.00
_cell.angle_beta   90.00
_cell.angle_gamma   90.00
#
_symmetry.space_group_name_H-M   'P 1'
#
loop_
_entity.id
_entity.type
_entity.pdbx_description
1 polymer ?
#
loop_
_entity_poly.entity_id
_entity_poly.type
_entity_poly.pdbx_seq_one_letter_code
_entity_poly.pdbx_strand_id
1 'polypeptide(L)'
;MDAAASTQDAAEVATLVSSLHTRLVTSGEWNRLLKQLRRGLEGSQWDKDLQDYARGVSAQQEGVRAPRCLGITDASLVDTVPEELKDQLLNAIRAFVEKNVED
;
A
#
# COMPACT_ATOMS: atom_id res chain seq x y z
N MET A 1 5.26 32.70 -17.42
CA MET A 1 5.33 31.65 -18.48
C MET A 1 5.70 30.32 -17.82
N ASP A 2 5.08 29.98 -16.68
CA ASP A 2 5.67 29.03 -15.71
C ASP A 2 4.88 27.72 -15.55
N ALA A 3 3.67 27.62 -16.12
CA ALA A 3 2.84 26.42 -15.98
C ALA A 3 3.36 25.21 -16.80
N ALA A 4 4.08 25.46 -17.89
CA ALA A 4 4.60 24.40 -18.75
C ALA A 4 5.79 23.65 -18.12
N ALA A 5 6.65 24.36 -17.38
CA ALA A 5 7.81 23.77 -16.69
C ALA A 5 7.37 22.82 -15.55
N SER A 6 6.44 23.24 -14.69
CA SER A 6 5.94 22.38 -13.60
C SER A 6 5.22 21.12 -14.08
N THR A 7 4.59 21.17 -15.25
CA THR A 7 3.88 20.01 -15.82
C THR A 7 4.86 18.97 -16.38
N GLN A 8 5.99 19.43 -16.94
CA GLN A 8 7.03 18.55 -17.47
C GLN A 8 7.80 17.85 -16.33
N ASP A 9 8.15 18.57 -15.27
CA ASP A 9 8.78 17.98 -14.07
C ASP A 9 7.90 16.88 -13.44
N ALA A 10 6.59 17.11 -13.35
CA ALA A 10 5.65 16.13 -12.81
C ALA A 10 5.57 14.85 -13.67
N ALA A 11 5.63 14.99 -15.00
CA ALA A 11 5.62 13.86 -15.92
C ALA A 11 6.92 13.03 -15.84
N GLU A 12 8.07 13.69 -15.65
CA GLU A 12 9.36 13.05 -15.44
C GLU A 12 9.38 12.27 -14.11
N VAL A 13 8.89 12.88 -13.02
CA VAL A 13 8.73 12.21 -11.73
C VAL A 13 7.81 11.00 -11.84
N ALA A 14 6.66 11.12 -12.51
CA ALA A 14 5.74 10.00 -12.69
C ALA A 14 6.39 8.84 -13.47
N THR A 15 7.20 9.16 -14.48
CA THR A 15 7.94 8.18 -15.27
C THR A 15 9.01 7.47 -14.42
N LEU A 16 9.73 8.23 -13.59
CA LEU A 16 10.72 7.68 -12.65
C LEU A 16 10.05 6.73 -11.64
N VAL A 17 8.93 7.15 -11.04
CA VAL A 17 8.16 6.33 -10.09
C VAL A 17 7.69 5.04 -10.75
N SER A 18 7.17 5.10 -11.98
CA SER A 18 6.73 3.93 -12.73
C SER A 18 7.89 2.96 -13.04
N SER A 19 9.06 3.48 -13.40
CA SER A 19 10.27 2.70 -13.63
C SER A 19 10.75 2.00 -12.36
N LEU A 20 10.82 2.74 -11.25
CA LEU A 20 11.19 2.20 -9.94
C LEU A 20 10.21 1.12 -9.47
N HIS A 21 8.90 1.36 -9.63
CA HIS A 21 7.88 0.37 -9.33
C HIS A 21 8.05 -0.89 -10.19
N THR A 22 8.31 -0.74 -11.49
CA THR A 22 8.58 -1.87 -12.38
C THR A 22 9.78 -2.68 -11.90
N ARG A 23 10.88 -2.03 -11.52
CA ARG A 23 12.07 -2.70 -10.95
C ARG A 23 11.76 -3.39 -9.62
N LEU A 24 10.96 -2.77 -8.76
CA LEU A 24 10.55 -3.33 -7.47
C LEU A 24 9.72 -4.62 -7.66
N VAL A 25 8.86 -4.65 -8.68
CA VAL A 25 8.08 -5.84 -9.05
C VAL A 25 8.97 -6.91 -9.68
N THR A 26 9.78 -6.58 -10.67
CA THR A 26 10.59 -7.57 -11.41
C THR A 26 11.70 -8.19 -10.57
N SER A 27 12.26 -7.45 -9.60
CA SER A 27 13.24 -7.97 -8.63
C SER A 27 12.61 -8.88 -7.57
N GLY A 28 11.28 -8.90 -7.44
CA GLY A 28 10.56 -9.65 -6.41
C GLY A 28 10.55 -8.98 -5.03
N GLU A 29 11.22 -7.83 -4.85
CA GLU A 29 11.20 -7.06 -3.61
C GLU A 29 9.78 -6.59 -3.26
N TRP A 30 8.95 -6.27 -4.27
CA TRP A 30 7.53 -5.98 -4.06
C TRP A 30 6.80 -7.13 -3.34
N ASN A 31 6.99 -8.36 -3.81
CA ASN A 31 6.37 -9.54 -3.20
C ASN A 31 6.91 -9.80 -1.79
N ARG A 32 8.17 -9.46 -1.52
CA ARG A 32 8.77 -9.56 -0.18
C ARG A 32 8.14 -8.54 0.77
N LEU A 33 8.00 -7.28 0.35
CA LEU A 33 7.35 -6.23 1.13
C LEU A 33 5.88 -6.58 1.42
N LEU A 34 5.14 -7.09 0.43
CA LEU A 34 3.76 -7.54 0.62
C LEU A 34 3.65 -8.67 1.66
N LYS A 35 4.58 -9.63 1.65
CA LYS A 35 4.62 -10.70 2.66
C LYS A 35 4.93 -10.15 4.06
N GLN A 36 5.83 -9.19 4.17
CA GLN A 36 6.16 -8.52 5.43
C GLN A 36 4.95 -7.74 5.96
N LEU A 37 4.30 -6.95 5.11
CA LEU A 37 3.06 -6.24 5.44
C LEU A 37 2.00 -7.22 5.96
N ARG A 38 1.72 -8.30 5.22
CA ARG A 38 0.72 -9.30 5.64
C ARG A 38 1.03 -9.88 7.02
N ARG A 39 2.27 -10.30 7.26
CA ARG A 39 2.70 -10.85 8.56
C ARG A 39 2.65 -9.82 9.69
N GLY A 40 2.96 -8.56 9.40
CA GLY A 40 2.90 -7.47 10.38
C GLY A 40 1.47 -7.07 10.73
N LEU A 41 0.52 -7.27 9.80
CA LEU A 41 -0.89 -7.01 10.04
C LEU A 41 -1.60 -8.17 10.74
N GLU A 42 -1.15 -9.42 10.56
CA GLU A 42 -1.71 -10.59 11.24
C GLU A 42 -1.72 -10.39 12.78
N GLY A 43 -2.90 -10.45 13.39
CA GLY A 43 -3.08 -10.28 14.83
C GLY A 43 -2.96 -8.83 15.34
N SER A 44 -2.71 -7.86 14.47
CA SER A 44 -2.69 -6.43 14.79
C SER A 44 -4.10 -5.86 15.01
N GLN A 45 -4.19 -4.60 15.42
CA GLN A 45 -5.48 -3.91 15.55
C GLN A 45 -6.19 -3.79 14.19
N TRP A 46 -5.43 -3.55 13.12
CA TRP A 46 -5.93 -3.55 11.75
C TRP A 46 -6.68 -4.84 11.38
N ASP A 47 -6.14 -6.01 11.71
CA ASP A 47 -6.75 -7.30 11.39
C ASP A 47 -8.06 -7.50 12.17
N LYS A 48 -8.11 -7.05 13.43
CA LYS A 48 -9.34 -7.07 14.23
C LYS A 48 -10.40 -6.14 13.66
N ASP A 49 -10.02 -4.91 13.32
CA ASP A 49 -10.94 -3.91 12.78
C ASP A 49 -11.48 -4.35 11.40
N LEU A 50 -10.63 -4.97 10.58
CA LEU A 50 -11.07 -5.56 9.31
C LEU A 50 -12.08 -6.69 9.53
N GLN A 51 -11.85 -7.56 10.51
CA GLN A 51 -12.79 -8.63 10.85
C GLN A 51 -14.11 -8.09 11.38
N ASP A 52 -14.09 -7.09 12.25
CA ASP A 52 -15.28 -6.45 12.81
C ASP A 52 -16.06 -5.68 11.74
N TYR A 53 -15.37 -4.98 10.85
CA TYR A 53 -15.96 -4.38 9.67
C TYR A 53 -16.65 -5.43 8.79
N ALA A 54 -15.95 -6.52 8.44
CA ALA A 54 -16.50 -7.59 7.61
C ALA A 54 -17.73 -8.26 8.25
N ARG A 55 -17.74 -8.43 9.58
CA ARG A 55 -18.90 -8.90 10.34
C ARG A 55 -20.06 -7.90 10.28
N GLY A 56 -19.79 -6.62 10.48
CA GLY A 56 -20.79 -5.56 10.39
C GLY A 56 -21.44 -5.51 9.00
N VAL A 57 -20.64 -5.57 7.94
CA VAL A 57 -21.13 -5.62 6.55
C VAL A 57 -21.96 -6.89 6.30
N SER A 58 -21.51 -8.04 6.80
CA SER A 58 -22.23 -9.31 6.64
C SER A 58 -23.58 -9.31 7.37
N ALA A 59 -23.64 -8.71 8.56
CA ALA A 59 -24.88 -8.61 9.34
C ALA A 59 -25.94 -7.70 8.69
N GLN A 60 -25.51 -6.73 7.88
CA GLN A 60 -26.39 -5.81 7.16
C GLN A 60 -26.84 -6.32 5.78
N GLN A 61 -26.28 -7.44 5.31
CA GLN A 61 -26.66 -8.05 4.03
C GLN A 61 -27.53 -9.28 4.26
N GLU A 62 -28.76 -9.27 3.75
CA GLU A 62 -29.57 -10.49 3.61
C GLU A 62 -28.91 -11.43 2.60
N GLY A 63 -28.01 -12.28 3.10
CA GLY A 63 -27.22 -13.24 2.32
C GLY A 63 -25.79 -12.78 2.07
N VAL A 64 -24.83 -13.67 2.33
CA VAL A 64 -23.39 -13.42 2.16
C VAL A 64 -23.05 -13.28 0.68
N ARG A 65 -22.87 -12.04 0.19
CA ARG A 65 -22.31 -11.77 -1.14
C ARG A 65 -20.86 -11.31 -1.01
N ALA A 66 -19.94 -12.28 -1.02
CA ALA A 66 -18.49 -12.08 -0.96
C ALA A 66 -17.91 -10.97 -1.86
N PRO A 67 -18.42 -10.68 -3.08
CA PRO A 67 -17.83 -9.65 -3.94
C PRO A 67 -17.89 -8.22 -3.37
N ARG A 68 -18.85 -7.91 -2.49
CA ARG A 68 -19.00 -6.56 -1.92
C ARG A 68 -18.10 -6.32 -0.71
N CYS A 69 -17.70 -7.39 -0.02
CA CYS A 69 -16.74 -7.32 1.09
C CYS A 69 -15.29 -7.13 0.63
N LEU A 70 -15.02 -7.11 -0.68
CA LEU A 70 -13.66 -6.95 -1.24
C LEU A 70 -13.33 -5.50 -1.65
N GLY A 71 -14.32 -4.59 -1.63
CA GLY A 71 -14.14 -3.17 -1.95
C GLY A 71 -13.74 -2.31 -0.74
N ILE A 72 -13.03 -2.89 0.23
CA ILE A 72 -12.73 -2.24 1.50
C ILE A 72 -11.55 -1.27 1.32
N THR A 73 -11.87 -0.03 1.04
CA THR A 73 -11.00 1.14 1.17
C THR A 73 -11.59 2.08 2.22
N ASP A 74 -11.90 1.55 3.40
CA ASP A 74 -12.29 2.41 4.51
C ASP A 74 -11.01 3.12 5.00
N ALA A 75 -10.99 4.45 4.88
CA ALA A 75 -9.86 5.26 5.32
C ALA A 75 -9.53 5.02 6.80
N SER A 76 -10.53 4.68 7.62
CA SER A 76 -10.34 4.37 9.04
C SER A 76 -9.50 3.12 9.28
N LEU A 77 -9.49 2.14 8.36
CA LEU A 77 -8.62 0.98 8.47
C LEU A 77 -7.16 1.33 8.14
N VAL A 78 -6.91 2.34 7.31
CA VAL A 78 -5.52 2.77 7.05
C VAL A 78 -4.88 3.35 8.31
N ASP A 79 -5.67 4.02 9.14
CA ASP A 79 -5.22 4.63 10.39
C ASP A 79 -4.86 3.61 11.48
N THR A 80 -5.35 2.37 11.36
CA THR A 80 -5.12 1.31 12.37
C THR A 80 -3.94 0.40 12.02
N VAL A 81 -3.27 0.65 10.89
CA VAL A 81 -2.00 0.02 10.55
C VAL A 81 -0.93 0.46 11.57
N PRO A 82 -0.19 -0.47 12.21
CA PRO A 82 0.85 -0.13 13.18
C PRO A 82 1.91 0.80 12.60
N GLU A 83 2.25 1.87 13.33
CA GLU A 83 3.25 2.86 12.89
C GLU A 83 4.63 2.22 12.68
N GLU A 84 5.03 1.30 13.56
CA GLU A 84 6.30 0.59 13.44
C GLU A 84 6.38 -0.23 12.14
N LEU A 85 5.24 -0.75 11.67
CA LEU A 85 5.16 -1.48 10.40
C LEU A 85 5.26 -0.53 9.21
N LYS A 86 4.63 0.65 9.28
CA LYS A 86 4.76 1.71 8.26
C LYS A 86 6.21 2.14 8.14
N ASP A 87 6.86 2.42 9.26
CA ASP A 87 8.27 2.84 9.30
C ASP A 87 9.20 1.77 8.71
N GLN A 88 9.01 0.50 9.08
CA GLN A 88 9.80 -0.60 8.52
C GLN A 88 9.67 -0.70 7.00
N LEU A 89 8.44 -0.61 6.48
CA LEU A 89 8.19 -0.71 5.05
C LEU A 89 8.73 0.52 4.30
N LEU A 90 8.56 1.72 4.86
CA LEU A 90 9.11 2.96 4.29
C LEU A 90 10.63 2.93 4.24
N ASN A 91 11.29 2.45 5.29
CA ASN A 91 12.74 2.29 5.31
C ASN A 91 13.21 1.29 4.26
N ALA A 92 12.50 0.18 4.07
CA ALA A 92 12.84 -0.81 3.05
C ALA A 92 12.65 -0.25 1.62
N ILE A 93 11.57 0.50 1.37
CA ILE A 93 11.34 1.17 0.09
C ILE A 93 12.42 2.23 -0.16
N ARG A 94 12.76 3.05 0.84
CA ARG A 94 13.81 4.07 0.73
C ARG A 94 15.15 3.42 0.39
N ALA A 95 15.55 2.37 1.11
CA ALA A 95 16.78 1.64 0.83
C ALA A 95 16.80 0.99 -0.56
N PHE A 96 15.64 0.59 -1.09
CA PHE A 96 15.55 0.11 -2.47
C PHE A 96 15.73 1.25 -3.48
N VAL A 97 15.05 2.39 -3.26
CA VAL A 97 15.15 3.55 -4.14
C VAL A 97 16.57 4.09 -4.18
N GLU A 98 17.23 4.27 -3.03
CA GLU A 98 18.62 4.73 -2.93
C GLU A 98 19.55 3.87 -3.81
N LYS A 99 19.43 2.54 -3.70
CA LYS A 99 20.22 1.58 -4.50
C LYS A 99 19.93 1.60 -6.01
N ASN A 100 18.80 2.16 -6.43
CA ASN A 100 18.34 2.13 -7.83
C ASN A 100 18.38 3.50 -8.52
N VAL A 101 18.71 4.56 -7.76
CA VAL A 101 18.80 5.95 -8.23
C VAL A 101 20.24 6.48 -8.19
N GLU A 102 21.17 5.81 -7.50
CA GLU A 102 22.61 6.16 -7.50
C GLU A 102 23.40 5.67 -8.74
N ASP A 103 22.71 5.21 -9.80
CA ASP A 103 23.27 4.96 -11.14
C ASP A 103 22.57 5.81 -12.22
#